data_AF-A0A7R9DKT5-F1
#
_entry.id   AF-A0A7R9DKT5-F1
#
_cell.length_a   1.000
_cell.length_b   1.000
_cell.length_c   1.000
_cell.angle_alpha   90.00
_cell.angle_beta   90.00
_cell.angle_gamma   90.00
#
_symmetry.space_group_name_H-M   'P 1'
#
loop_
_entity.id
_entity.type
_entity.pdbx_description
1 polymer ?
#
loop_
_entity_poly.entity_id
_entity_poly.type
_entity_poly.pdbx_seq_one_letter_code
_entity_poly.pdbx_strand_id
1 'polypeptide(L)'
;MVQEDATSGSKTQQVNSFINFESTLKTLFWALFCMSPLESADVIIENLPGDKQGTTVINTHHFTETVGYIAFALFEVMSVIVILNMLIATMSNTFTKVIDNVGIEWTFGRTQVYMSYMSQTTLPPPFNLIPTYTGVSSMIEWVRYLCAPSASKKSGWSPMFCCYM
;
A
#
# COMPACT_ATOMS: atom_id res chain seq x y z
N MET A 1 23.16 19.88 -14.06
CA MET A 1 24.53 20.06 -13.55
C MET A 1 25.40 18.98 -14.16
N VAL A 2 26.23 19.37 -15.14
CA VAL A 2 27.11 18.47 -15.89
C VAL A 2 28.53 18.99 -15.74
N GLN A 3 29.45 18.13 -15.32
CA GLN A 3 30.88 18.42 -15.33
C GLN A 3 31.49 17.84 -16.61
N GLU A 4 32.22 18.67 -17.34
CA GLU A 4 33.02 18.25 -18.48
C GLU A 4 34.50 18.34 -18.12
N ASP A 5 35.21 17.23 -18.24
CA ASP A 5 36.64 17.19 -17.98
C ASP A 5 37.40 17.63 -19.24
N ALA A 6 38.10 18.76 -19.18
CA ALA A 6 38.79 19.38 -20.31
C ALA A 6 39.91 18.49 -20.90
N THR A 7 40.36 17.49 -20.14
CA THR A 7 41.47 16.60 -20.51
C THR A 7 41.00 15.27 -21.11
N SER A 8 39.83 14.75 -20.71
CA SER A 8 39.31 13.46 -21.16
C SER A 8 38.04 13.56 -22.03
N GLY A 9 37.37 14.71 -22.05
CA GLY A 9 36.11 14.92 -22.74
C GLY A 9 34.92 14.15 -22.14
N SER A 10 35.12 13.45 -21.02
CA SER A 10 34.07 12.72 -20.32
C SER A 10 33.12 13.69 -19.63
N LYS A 11 31.81 13.41 -19.73
CA LYS A 11 30.75 14.20 -19.09
C LYS A 11 30.17 13.41 -17.93
N THR A 12 30.36 13.89 -16.70
CA THR A 12 29.70 13.34 -15.51
C THR A 12 28.48 14.20 -15.20
N GLN A 13 27.32 13.57 -15.05
CA GLN A 13 26.07 14.27 -14.72
C GLN A 13 25.68 13.94 -13.30
N GLN A 14 25.18 14.95 -12.58
CA GLN A 14 24.62 14.73 -11.26
C GLN A 14 23.42 13.78 -11.34
N VAL A 15 23.43 12.75 -10.49
CA VAL A 15 22.30 11.82 -10.36
C VAL A 15 21.12 12.56 -9.74
N ASN A 16 19.92 12.34 -10.26
CA ASN A 16 18.68 12.98 -9.79
C ASN A 16 18.18 12.42 -8.44
N SER A 17 19.07 12.08 -7.51
CA SER A 17 18.73 11.36 -6.27
C SER A 17 18.22 12.30 -5.16
N PHE A 18 18.92 13.41 -4.89
CA PHE A 18 18.62 14.32 -3.78
C PHE A 18 18.22 15.75 -4.21
N ILE A 19 17.81 15.93 -5.48
CA ILE A 19 17.53 17.25 -6.05
C ILE A 19 16.09 17.71 -5.72
N ASN A 20 15.13 16.79 -5.79
CA ASN A 20 13.72 17.05 -5.51
C ASN A 20 13.23 16.18 -4.36
N PHE A 21 12.23 16.65 -3.61
CA PHE A 21 11.65 15.89 -2.50
C PHE A 21 11.15 14.50 -2.91
N GLU A 22 10.42 14.40 -4.04
CA GLU A 22 9.92 13.12 -4.55
C GLU A 22 11.06 12.17 -4.93
N SER A 23 12.09 12.69 -5.60
CA SER A 23 13.26 11.91 -5.99
C SER A 23 14.06 11.43 -4.78
N THR A 24 14.17 12.27 -3.74
CA THR A 24 14.75 11.90 -2.45
C THR A 24 13.95 10.77 -1.80
N LEU A 25 12.62 10.87 -1.74
CA LEU A 25 11.78 9.79 -1.19
C LEU A 25 11.94 8.48 -1.97
N LYS A 26 12.00 8.54 -3.30
CA LYS A 26 12.22 7.35 -4.14
C LYS A 26 13.58 6.73 -3.86
N THR A 27 14.64 7.55 -3.78
CA THR A 27 16.00 7.09 -3.46
C THR A 27 16.04 6.45 -2.07
N LEU A 28 15.44 7.08 -1.06
CA LEU A 28 15.36 6.55 0.31
C LEU A 28 14.52 5.28 0.40
N PHE A 29 13.46 5.14 -0.40
CA PHE A 29 12.67 3.90 -0.47
C PHE A 29 13.50 2.74 -1.02
N TRP A 30 14.23 2.94 -2.12
CA TRP A 30 15.09 1.90 -2.70
C TRP A 30 16.34 1.63 -1.86
N ALA A 31 16.81 2.63 -1.10
CA ALA A 31 17.85 2.51 -0.09
C ALA A 31 17.47 1.51 1.01
N LEU A 32 16.21 1.47 1.48
CA LEU A 32 15.75 0.46 2.45
C LEU A 32 15.99 -1.00 2.03
N PHE A 33 16.04 -1.26 0.71
CA PHE A 33 16.32 -2.58 0.15
C PHE A 33 17.79 -2.75 -0.29
N CYS A 34 18.67 -1.82 0.08
CA CYS A 34 20.06 -1.74 -0.36
C CYS A 34 20.23 -1.71 -1.89
N MET A 35 19.24 -1.18 -2.62
CA MET A 35 19.29 -1.05 -4.09
C MET A 35 19.67 0.36 -4.57
N SER A 36 19.92 1.28 -3.64
CA SER A 36 20.37 2.63 -3.99
C SER A 36 21.87 2.65 -4.28
N PRO A 37 22.32 3.25 -5.40
CA PRO A 37 23.74 3.40 -5.67
C PRO A 37 24.38 4.41 -4.72
N LEU A 38 25.59 4.11 -4.23
CA LEU A 38 26.37 4.97 -3.33
C LEU A 38 26.71 6.33 -3.97
N GLU A 39 26.85 6.35 -5.29
CA GLU A 39 27.08 7.56 -6.11
C GLU A 39 25.91 8.56 -6.05
N SER A 40 24.76 8.16 -5.50
CA SER A 40 23.60 9.05 -5.31
C SER A 40 23.91 10.22 -4.37
N ALA A 41 24.85 10.07 -3.45
CA ALA A 41 25.24 11.12 -2.49
C ALA A 41 26.30 12.08 -3.05
N ASP A 42 26.82 11.82 -4.26
CA ASP A 42 27.82 12.68 -4.89
C ASP A 42 27.21 14.03 -5.33
N VAL A 43 27.97 15.10 -5.12
CA VAL A 43 27.56 16.48 -5.38
C VAL A 43 28.39 17.02 -6.55
N ILE A 44 27.87 16.79 -7.75
CA ILE A 44 28.48 17.25 -9.00
C ILE A 44 27.90 18.61 -9.38
N ILE A 45 28.73 19.65 -9.35
CA ILE A 45 28.35 21.04 -9.70
C ILE A 45 29.03 21.46 -11.00
N GLU A 46 28.36 22.29 -11.79
CA GLU A 46 28.89 22.81 -13.04
C GLU A 46 30.26 23.50 -12.86
N ASN A 47 31.12 23.35 -13.86
CA ASN A 47 32.46 23.91 -13.83
C ASN A 47 32.42 25.45 -13.84
N LEU A 48 33.35 26.06 -13.13
CA LEU A 48 33.54 27.52 -13.12
C LEU A 48 34.25 27.97 -14.41
N PRO A 49 33.93 29.17 -14.95
CA PRO A 49 34.68 29.76 -16.05
C PRO A 49 36.11 30.07 -15.59
N GLY A 50 37.11 29.55 -16.30
CA GLY A 50 38.52 29.79 -16.02
C GLY A 50 39.03 31.12 -16.58
N ASP A 51 40.26 31.47 -16.18
CA ASP A 51 40.92 32.75 -16.52
C ASP A 51 41.20 32.92 -18.03
N LYS A 52 41.15 31.84 -18.82
CA LYS A 52 41.31 31.85 -20.29
C LYS A 52 40.05 31.34 -20.99
N GLN A 53 39.71 31.94 -22.15
CA GLN A 53 38.62 31.47 -23.02
C GLN A 53 38.79 29.97 -23.34
N GLY A 54 37.81 29.16 -22.93
CA GLY A 54 37.80 27.71 -23.15
C GLY A 54 38.44 26.86 -22.04
N THR A 55 38.92 27.47 -20.94
CA THR A 55 39.35 26.72 -19.74
C THR A 55 38.25 26.70 -18.70
N THR A 56 37.91 25.52 -18.17
CA THR A 56 36.92 25.34 -17.12
C THR A 56 37.60 24.76 -15.88
N VAL A 57 37.32 25.32 -14.69
CA VAL A 57 37.86 24.83 -13.42
C VAL A 57 36.81 23.98 -12.73
N ILE A 58 37.19 22.78 -12.29
CA ILE A 58 36.29 21.87 -11.58
C ILE A 58 35.94 22.47 -10.23
N ASN A 59 34.66 22.67 -9.97
CA ASN A 59 34.16 23.15 -8.68
C ASN A 59 33.76 21.95 -7.83
N THR A 60 34.55 21.67 -6.79
CA THR A 60 34.27 20.58 -5.84
C THR A 60 33.86 21.12 -4.48
N HIS A 61 32.80 20.53 -3.91
CA HIS A 61 32.31 20.86 -2.57
C HIS A 61 32.46 19.68 -1.62
N HIS A 62 33.70 19.41 -1.22
CA HIS A 62 34.03 18.27 -0.34
C HIS A 62 33.29 18.28 1.00
N PHE A 63 33.01 19.45 1.57
CA PHE A 63 32.27 19.54 2.85
C PHE A 63 30.84 19.03 2.70
N THR A 64 30.11 19.54 1.69
CA THR A 64 28.72 19.15 1.44
C THR A 64 28.61 17.69 1.04
N GLU A 65 29.52 17.21 0.20
CA GLU A 65 29.62 15.81 -0.21
C GLU A 65 29.84 14.88 1.01
N THR A 66 30.79 15.22 1.89
CA THR A 66 31.08 14.44 3.11
C THR A 66 29.87 14.38 4.03
N VAL A 67 29.17 15.50 4.25
CA VAL A 67 27.96 15.53 5.07
C VAL A 67 26.84 14.68 4.43
N GLY A 68 26.70 14.72 3.10
CA GLY A 68 25.75 13.90 2.35
C GLY A 68 26.00 12.39 2.55
N TYR A 69 27.25 11.95 2.42
CA TYR A 69 27.63 10.55 2.68
C TYR A 69 27.37 10.13 4.13
N ILE A 70 27.71 10.96 5.11
CA ILE A 70 27.47 10.66 6.53
C ILE A 70 25.96 10.54 6.81
N ALA A 71 25.16 11.48 6.29
CA ALA A 71 23.71 11.47 6.49
C ALA A 71 23.06 10.24 5.84
N PHE A 72 23.47 9.90 4.62
CA PHE A 72 22.97 8.72 3.91
C PHE A 72 23.38 7.41 4.61
N ALA A 73 24.62 7.30 5.06
CA ALA A 73 25.10 6.14 5.81
C ALA A 73 24.37 5.96 7.15
N LEU A 74 24.12 7.05 7.89
CA LEU A 74 23.36 7.00 9.13
C LEU A 74 21.90 6.59 8.89
N PHE A 75 21.28 7.06 7.80
CA PHE A 75 19.93 6.65 7.42
C PHE A 75 19.85 5.14 7.17
N GLU A 76 20.81 4.57 6.45
CA GLU A 76 20.87 3.13 6.15
C GLU A 76 21.06 2.30 7.41
N VAL A 77 22.01 2.68 8.28
CA VAL A 77 22.24 1.99 9.56
C VAL A 77 20.99 2.03 10.45
N MET A 78 20.37 3.20 10.61
CA MET A 78 19.17 3.33 11.44
C MET A 78 17.99 2.54 10.87
N SER A 79 17.77 2.60 9.55
CA SER A 79 16.59 1.98 8.95
C SER A 79 16.74 0.46 8.84
N VAL A 80 17.85 -0.02 8.29
CA VAL A 80 18.06 -1.44 8.01
C VAL A 80 18.49 -2.21 9.26
N ILE A 81 19.32 -1.64 10.12
CA ILE A 81 19.83 -2.36 11.29
C ILE A 81 18.94 -2.14 12.51
N VAL A 82 18.49 -0.91 12.77
CA VAL A 82 17.72 -0.65 14.00
C VAL A 82 16.23 -0.89 13.77
N ILE A 83 15.61 -0.17 12.84
CA ILE A 83 14.15 -0.21 12.65
C ILE A 83 13.69 -1.60 12.19
N LEU A 84 14.34 -2.19 11.20
CA LEU A 84 13.95 -3.52 10.68
C LEU A 84 14.08 -4.61 11.76
N ASN A 85 15.15 -4.60 12.56
CA ASN A 85 15.29 -5.58 13.65
C ASN A 85 14.26 -5.37 14.76
N MET A 86 13.91 -4.12 15.08
CA MET A 86 12.83 -3.82 16.03
C MET A 86 11.46 -4.20 15.49
N LEU A 87 11.24 -4.06 14.18
CA LEU A 87 10.01 -4.51 13.52
C LEU A 87 9.88 -6.03 13.58
N ILE A 88 10.95 -6.77 13.29
CA ILE A 88 10.98 -8.23 13.42
C ILE A 88 10.70 -8.65 14.87
N ALA A 89 11.35 -8.00 15.84
CA ALA A 89 11.13 -8.30 17.26
C ALA A 89 9.68 -8.05 17.70
N THR A 90 9.08 -6.95 17.25
CA THR A 90 7.69 -6.61 17.55
C THR A 90 6.73 -7.57 16.88
N MET A 91 6.94 -7.90 15.60
CA MET A 91 6.16 -8.90 14.87
C MET A 91 6.23 -10.27 15.51
N SER A 92 7.41 -10.69 16.00
CA SER A 92 7.54 -11.96 16.71
C SER A 92 6.73 -11.97 18.00
N ASN A 93 6.73 -10.87 18.76
CA ASN A 93 5.96 -10.77 20.01
C ASN A 93 4.45 -10.76 19.73
N THR A 94 3.99 -9.99 18.74
CA THR A 94 2.58 -9.96 18.35
C THR A 94 2.12 -11.28 17.76
N PHE A 95 2.96 -11.98 17.00
CA PHE A 95 2.63 -13.28 16.43
C PHE A 95 2.37 -14.33 17.51
N THR A 96 3.21 -14.40 18.55
CA THR A 96 2.96 -15.29 19.69
C THR A 96 1.62 -14.99 20.37
N LYS A 97 1.31 -13.71 20.61
CA LYS A 97 0.02 -13.29 21.21
C LYS A 97 -1.19 -13.68 20.36
N VAL A 98 -1.06 -13.60 19.03
CA VAL A 98 -2.14 -13.99 18.09
C VAL A 98 -2.31 -15.51 18.08
N ILE A 99 -1.21 -16.28 18.12
CA ILE A 99 -1.27 -17.76 18.15
C ILE A 99 -2.05 -18.27 19.36
N ASP A 100 -1.94 -17.64 20.53
CA ASP A 100 -2.64 -18.09 21.74
C ASP A 100 -4.16 -18.20 21.56
N ASN A 101 -4.77 -17.36 20.72
CA ASN A 101 -6.22 -17.34 20.47
C ASN A 101 -6.63 -17.75 19.05
N VAL A 102 -5.67 -18.14 18.20
CA VAL A 102 -5.90 -18.39 16.76
C VAL A 102 -6.95 -19.46 16.50
N GLY A 103 -7.04 -20.48 17.36
CA GLY A 103 -8.02 -21.57 17.20
C GLY A 103 -9.47 -21.10 17.35
N ILE A 104 -9.72 -20.19 18.29
CA ILE A 104 -11.05 -19.62 18.54
C ILE A 104 -11.40 -18.65 17.42
N GLU A 105 -10.50 -17.73 17.09
CA GLU A 105 -10.70 -16.74 16.03
C GLU A 105 -10.91 -17.40 14.67
N TRP A 106 -10.12 -18.43 14.35
CA TRP A 106 -10.27 -19.19 13.11
C TRP A 106 -11.61 -19.94 13.07
N THR A 107 -12.00 -20.59 14.16
CA THR A 107 -13.29 -21.30 14.22
C THR A 107 -14.47 -20.33 14.09
N PHE A 108 -14.36 -19.15 14.69
CA PHE A 108 -15.34 -18.08 14.58
C PHE A 108 -15.43 -17.54 13.14
N GLY A 109 -14.30 -17.16 12.53
CA GLY A 109 -14.26 -16.68 11.14
C GLY A 109 -14.77 -17.73 10.16
N ARG A 110 -14.41 -19.00 10.36
CA ARG A 110 -14.94 -20.12 9.57
C ARG A 110 -16.46 -20.22 9.70
N THR A 111 -17.01 -20.13 10.91
CA THR A 111 -18.46 -20.21 11.15
C THR A 111 -19.20 -19.04 10.51
N GLN A 112 -18.64 -17.82 10.53
CA GLN A 112 -19.21 -16.67 9.82
C GLN A 112 -19.32 -16.93 8.31
N VAL A 113 -18.27 -17.49 7.71
CA VAL A 113 -18.28 -17.85 6.28
C VAL A 113 -19.36 -18.90 6.00
N TYR A 114 -19.47 -19.95 6.82
CA TYR A 114 -20.55 -20.94 6.68
C TYR A 114 -21.95 -20.33 6.80
N MET A 115 -22.16 -19.42 7.76
CA MET A 115 -23.43 -18.71 7.91
C MET A 115 -23.77 -17.87 6.67
N SER A 116 -22.76 -17.19 6.10
CA SER A 116 -22.90 -16.41 4.86
C SER A 116 -23.24 -17.29 3.65
N TYR A 117 -22.67 -18.50 3.56
CA TYR A 117 -23.03 -19.44 2.51
C TYR A 117 -24.44 -20.02 2.68
N MET A 118 -24.89 -20.25 3.93
CA MET A 118 -26.24 -20.75 4.19
C MET A 118 -27.34 -19.71 3.88
N SER A 119 -27.02 -18.41 3.98
CA SER A 119 -27.97 -17.34 3.65
C SER A 119 -28.02 -16.98 2.15
N GLN A 120 -27.03 -17.43 1.37
CA GLN A 120 -26.96 -17.18 -0.07
C GLN A 120 -27.72 -18.23 -0.89
N THR A 121 -28.04 -17.88 -2.13
CA THR A 121 -28.67 -18.79 -3.09
C THR A 121 -27.75 -19.96 -3.39
N THR A 122 -28.34 -21.14 -3.63
CA THR A 122 -27.61 -22.40 -3.85
C THR A 122 -26.85 -22.47 -5.18
N LEU A 123 -26.90 -21.41 -5.99
CA LEU A 123 -26.29 -21.36 -7.31
C LEU A 123 -24.95 -20.60 -7.26
N PRO A 124 -23.85 -21.16 -7.79
CA PRO A 124 -22.59 -20.44 -7.89
C PRO A 124 -22.73 -19.26 -8.87
N PRO A 125 -22.03 -18.13 -8.65
CA PRO A 125 -21.82 -17.13 -9.71
C PRO A 125 -21.21 -17.82 -10.96
N PRO A 126 -21.66 -17.57 -12.21
CA PRO A 126 -22.58 -16.52 -12.71
C PRO A 126 -24.07 -16.88 -12.70
N PHE A 127 -24.45 -18.08 -12.28
CA PHE A 127 -25.83 -18.58 -12.34
C PHE A 127 -26.75 -17.98 -11.25
N ASN A 128 -26.20 -17.24 -10.30
CA ASN A 128 -26.95 -16.41 -9.34
C ASN A 128 -27.77 -15.28 -10.01
N LEU A 129 -27.50 -14.95 -11.29
CA LEU A 129 -28.25 -13.94 -12.04
C LEU A 129 -29.60 -14.44 -12.57
N ILE A 130 -29.81 -15.76 -12.65
CA ILE A 130 -31.11 -16.32 -13.04
C ILE A 130 -32.00 -16.21 -11.80
N PRO A 131 -33.02 -15.33 -11.79
CA PRO A 131 -33.85 -15.17 -10.63
C PRO A 131 -34.53 -16.50 -10.34
N THR A 132 -34.25 -17.07 -9.16
CA THR A 132 -34.91 -18.29 -8.69
C THR A 132 -36.42 -18.07 -8.76
N TYR A 133 -37.19 -19.11 -9.09
CA TYR A 133 -38.64 -19.06 -9.15
C TYR A 133 -39.28 -18.37 -7.92
N THR A 134 -38.69 -18.57 -6.74
CA THR A 134 -39.06 -17.91 -5.48
C THR A 134 -38.81 -16.40 -5.49
N GLY A 135 -37.70 -15.93 -6.04
CA GLY A 135 -37.39 -14.50 -6.19
C GLY A 135 -38.33 -13.80 -7.16
N VAL A 136 -38.69 -14.45 -8.29
CA VAL A 136 -39.64 -13.92 -9.27
C VAL A 136 -41.05 -13.79 -8.67
N SER A 137 -41.52 -14.80 -7.92
CA SER A 137 -42.85 -14.73 -7.28
C SER A 137 -42.94 -13.60 -6.25
N SER A 138 -41.90 -13.41 -5.43
CA SER A 138 -41.85 -12.32 -4.46
C SER A 138 -41.74 -10.95 -5.13
N MET A 139 -41.03 -10.83 -6.24
CA MET A 139 -40.99 -9.60 -7.04
C MET A 139 -42.36 -9.26 -7.63
N ILE A 140 -43.08 -10.24 -8.19
CA ILE A 140 -44.43 -10.05 -8.74
C ILE A 140 -45.41 -9.66 -7.63
N GLU A 141 -45.32 -10.28 -6.45
CA GLU A 141 -46.17 -9.95 -5.31
C GLU A 141 -45.89 -8.53 -4.81
N TRP A 142 -44.62 -8.14 -4.69
CA TRP A 142 -44.20 -6.78 -4.34
C TRP A 142 -44.69 -5.73 -5.37
N VAL A 143 -44.58 -6.02 -6.67
CA VAL A 143 -45.12 -5.17 -7.73
C VAL A 143 -46.65 -5.07 -7.65
N ARG A 144 -47.35 -6.17 -7.33
CA ARG A 144 -48.80 -6.16 -7.12
C ARG A 144 -49.21 -5.29 -5.94
N TYR A 145 -48.46 -5.31 -4.84
CA TYR A 145 -48.67 -4.41 -3.70
C TYR A 145 -48.45 -2.94 -4.06
N LEU A 146 -47.55 -2.63 -5.00
CA LEU A 146 -47.29 -1.25 -5.46
C LEU A 146 -48.31 -0.74 -6.49
N CYS A 147 -48.74 -1.59 -7.44
CA CYS A 147 -49.65 -1.19 -8.51
C CYS A 147 -51.13 -1.29 -8.14
N ALA A 148 -51.49 -2.09 -7.14
CA ALA A 148 -52.83 -2.13 -6.58
C ALA A 148 -52.72 -1.93 -5.06
N PRO A 149 -53.11 -0.78 -4.49
CA PRO A 149 -53.36 -0.72 -3.07
C PRO A 149 -54.49 -1.69 -2.78
N SER A 150 -54.18 -2.87 -2.22
CA SER A 150 -55.23 -3.82 -1.88
C SER A 150 -56.17 -3.13 -0.90
N ALA A 151 -57.45 -3.04 -1.25
CA ALA A 151 -58.49 -2.67 -0.30
C ALA A 151 -58.31 -3.53 0.96
N SER A 152 -58.18 -2.85 2.10
CA SER A 152 -57.75 -3.37 3.39
C SER A 152 -58.10 -4.86 3.62
N LYS A 153 -57.11 -5.75 3.53
CA LYS A 153 -57.19 -7.03 4.23
C LYS A 153 -56.69 -6.78 5.65
N LYS A 154 -57.63 -6.61 6.60
CA LYS A 154 -57.32 -6.58 8.03
C LYS A 154 -56.53 -7.85 8.37
N SER A 155 -55.26 -7.70 8.73
CA SER A 155 -54.50 -8.77 9.36
C SER A 155 -55.14 -9.04 10.72
N GLY A 156 -55.97 -10.07 10.79
CA GLY A 156 -56.38 -10.64 12.06
C GLY A 156 -55.13 -11.17 12.75
N TRP A 157 -54.81 -10.63 13.92
CA TRP A 157 -53.87 -11.25 14.85
C TRP A 157 -54.32 -12.70 15.07
N SER A 158 -53.54 -13.68 14.59
CA SER A 158 -53.67 -15.05 15.06
C SER A 158 -52.61 -15.26 16.15
N PRO A 159 -53.02 -15.50 17.41
CA PRO A 159 -52.08 -15.70 18.51
C PRO A 159 -51.25 -16.99 18.42
N MET A 160 -51.35 -17.75 17.32
CA MET A 160 -50.72 -19.08 17.18
C MET A 160 -49.30 -19.06 16.59
N PHE A 161 -48.77 -17.90 16.18
CA PHE A 161 -47.38 -17.75 15.70
C PHE A 161 -46.47 -16.92 16.62
N CYS A 162 -46.90 -16.65 17.87
CA CYS A 162 -46.09 -15.90 18.85
C CYS A 162 -45.12 -16.79 19.66
N CYS A 163 -45.18 -18.12 19.51
CA CYS A 163 -44.30 -19.05 20.20
C CYS A 163 -43.50 -19.89 19.21
N TYR A 164 -42.49 -19.28 18.60
CA TYR A 164 -41.27 -19.98 18.20
C TYR A 164 -40.07 -19.02 18.23
N MET A 165 -39.72 -18.64 19.46
CA MET A 165 -38.38 -18.28 19.95
C MET A 165 -38.30 -18.77 21.40
#